data_AF-A0A8J3WTD5-F1
#
_entry.id   AF-A0A8J3WTD5-F1
#
_cell.length_a   1.000
_cell.length_b   1.000
_cell.length_c   1.000
_cell.angle_alpha   90.00
_cell.angle_beta   90.00
_cell.angle_gamma   90.00
#
_symmetry.space_group_name_H-M   'P 1'
#
loop_
_entity.id
_entity.type
_entity.pdbx_description
1 polymer ?
#
loop_
_entity_poly.entity_id
_entity_poly.type
_entity_poly.pdbx_seq_one_letter_code
_entity_poly.pdbx_strand_id
1 'polypeptide(L)'
;MAVIHRTVLKPTKLELLTAWLPSRPWYSGGTGNPEPTKAGGFRLDDPEGEAGIEFMVVTDASGTHPVAYLVPLTYRGAPLDGAEHALVGTRDRGLFATLRTHRPESSRASG
;
A
#
# COMPACT_ATOMS: atom_id res chain seq x y z
N MET A 1 27.03 -3.69 -16.25
CA MET A 1 26.71 -4.99 -15.62
C MET A 1 25.89 -4.69 -14.37
N ALA A 2 24.65 -5.18 -14.26
CA ALA A 2 23.82 -4.93 -13.07
C ALA A 2 23.89 -6.15 -12.14
N VAL A 3 24.41 -5.96 -10.93
CA VAL A 3 24.40 -7.00 -9.89
C VAL A 3 23.08 -6.90 -9.13
N ILE A 4 22.17 -7.85 -9.39
CA ILE A 4 20.91 -7.94 -8.65
C ILE A 4 21.22 -8.47 -7.25
N HIS A 5 21.21 -7.56 -6.26
CA HIS A 5 21.30 -7.95 -4.86
C HIS A 5 19.95 -8.53 -4.43
N ARG A 6 19.89 -9.84 -4.19
CA ARG A 6 18.70 -10.51 -3.65
C ARG A 6 18.59 -10.21 -2.15
N THR A 7 18.12 -9.01 -1.83
CA THR A 7 17.82 -8.60 -0.46
C THR A 7 16.40 -9.03 -0.14
N VAL A 8 16.23 -9.96 0.79
CA VAL A 8 14.91 -10.31 1.33
C VAL A 8 14.57 -9.27 2.40
N LEU A 9 13.66 -8.35 2.07
CA LEU A 9 13.16 -7.38 3.03
C LEU A 9 12.10 -8.05 3.91
N LYS A 10 12.33 -8.06 5.22
CA LYS A 10 11.36 -8.51 6.25
C LYS A 10 10.98 -7.33 7.17
N PRO A 11 9.69 -7.17 7.54
CA PRO A 11 8.52 -7.84 6.94
C PRO A 11 8.45 -7.58 5.42
N THR A 12 7.60 -8.26 4.65
CA THR A 12 7.37 -7.94 3.23
C THR A 12 6.33 -6.83 3.09
N LYS A 13 6.23 -6.20 1.91
CA LYS A 13 5.25 -5.11 1.71
C LYS A 13 3.82 -5.62 1.91
N LEU A 14 3.56 -6.85 1.43
CA LEU A 14 2.26 -7.50 1.61
C LEU A 14 1.99 -7.79 3.09
N GLU A 15 2.98 -8.28 3.85
CA GLU A 15 2.83 -8.48 5.30
C GLU A 15 2.49 -7.19 6.04
N LEU A 16 3.13 -6.07 5.68
CA LEU A 16 2.80 -4.76 6.24
C LEU A 16 1.35 -4.35 5.88
N LEU A 17 0.93 -4.57 4.63
CA LEU A 17 -0.42 -4.26 4.19
C LEU A 17 -1.47 -5.16 4.86
N THR A 18 -1.18 -6.43 5.10
CA THR A 18 -2.08 -7.34 5.83
C THR A 18 -2.40 -6.80 7.22
N ALA A 19 -1.39 -6.29 7.95
CA ALA A 19 -1.60 -5.70 9.26
C ALA A 19 -2.29 -4.32 9.20
N TRP A 20 -1.98 -3.53 8.16
CA TRP A 20 -2.43 -2.15 8.07
C TRP A 20 -3.84 -1.97 7.50
N LEU A 21 -4.24 -2.77 6.49
CA LEU A 21 -5.54 -2.64 5.81
C LEU A 21 -6.75 -2.66 6.78
N PRO A 22 -6.85 -3.59 7.76
CA PRO A 22 -8.01 -3.63 8.66
C PRO A 22 -8.17 -2.40 9.56
N SER A 23 -7.08 -1.66 9.79
CA SER A 23 -7.12 -0.43 10.58
C SER A 23 -7.74 0.76 9.82
N ARG A 24 -8.07 0.59 8.53
CA ARG A 24 -8.57 1.67 7.68
C ARG A 24 -10.09 1.68 7.63
N PRO A 25 -10.73 2.85 7.79
CA PRO A 25 -12.20 2.94 7.81
C PRO A 25 -12.85 2.60 6.46
N TRP A 26 -12.09 2.64 5.37
CA TRP A 26 -12.55 2.32 4.02
C TRP A 26 -12.33 0.84 3.63
N TYR A 27 -11.65 0.06 4.47
CA TYR A 27 -11.40 -1.35 4.18
C TYR A 27 -12.70 -2.15 4.23
N SER A 28 -13.01 -2.88 3.15
CA SER A 28 -14.28 -3.58 3.02
C SER A 28 -14.25 -5.06 3.42
N GLY A 29 -13.09 -5.60 3.82
CA GLY A 29 -12.97 -6.99 4.29
C GLY A 29 -13.32 -7.19 5.78
N GLY A 30 -13.72 -6.12 6.48
CA GLY A 30 -14.16 -6.20 7.88
C GLY A 30 -13.03 -6.53 8.86
N THR A 31 -13.33 -7.30 9.91
CA THR A 31 -12.33 -7.78 10.90
C THR A 31 -11.68 -9.11 10.48
N GLY A 32 -11.81 -9.50 9.21
CA GLY A 32 -11.19 -10.70 8.67
C GLY A 32 -9.67 -10.59 8.62
N ASN A 33 -9.01 -11.68 8.22
CA ASN A 33 -7.58 -11.69 7.96
C ASN A 33 -7.35 -11.40 6.46
N PRO A 34 -6.85 -10.22 6.06
CA PRO A 34 -6.68 -9.89 4.65
C PRO A 34 -5.65 -10.80 3.99
N GLU A 35 -5.90 -11.18 2.74
CA GLU A 35 -4.96 -11.96 1.92
C GLU A 35 -4.55 -11.16 0.68
N PRO A 36 -3.82 -10.03 0.86
CA PRO A 36 -3.49 -9.15 -0.25
C PRO A 36 -2.47 -9.82 -1.17
N THR A 37 -2.83 -9.90 -2.44
CA THR A 37 -1.93 -10.32 -3.53
C THR A 37 -1.58 -9.11 -4.39
N LYS A 38 -0.34 -9.00 -4.82
CA LYS A 38 0.07 -7.90 -5.71
C LYS A 38 -0.48 -8.14 -7.11
N ALA A 39 -1.38 -7.27 -7.57
CA ALA A 39 -1.94 -7.31 -8.91
C ALA A 39 -1.15 -6.44 -9.91
N GLY A 40 -0.42 -5.44 -9.42
CA GLY A 40 0.37 -4.55 -10.28
C GLY A 40 0.87 -3.32 -9.54
N GLY A 41 1.32 -2.34 -10.31
CA GLY A 41 1.75 -1.06 -9.79
C GLY A 41 2.76 -0.35 -10.68
N PHE A 42 3.07 0.88 -10.30
CA PHE A 42 4.07 1.70 -10.97
C PHE A 42 4.79 2.56 -9.93
N ARG A 43 5.89 3.19 -10.36
CA ARG A 43 6.66 4.11 -9.52
C ARG A 43 6.67 5.48 -10.17
N LEU A 44 6.72 6.50 -9.33
CA LEU A 44 6.99 7.86 -9.75
C LEU A 44 8.32 8.29 -9.17
N ASP A 45 9.04 9.11 -9.91
CA ASP A 45 10.23 9.78 -9.42
C ASP A 45 9.79 11.03 -8.64
N ASP A 46 10.41 11.25 -7.49
CA ASP A 46 10.25 12.49 -6.74
C ASP A 46 11.18 13.55 -7.35
N PRO A 47 10.66 14.70 -7.83
CA PRO A 47 11.48 15.75 -8.42
C PRO A 47 12.61 16.23 -7.51
N GLU A 48 12.37 16.24 -6.19
CA GLU A 48 13.36 16.67 -5.20
C GLU A 48 14.24 15.51 -4.72
N GLY A 49 13.90 14.25 -5.06
CA GLY A 49 14.67 13.06 -4.70
C GLY A 49 14.60 12.67 -3.22
N GLU A 50 13.68 13.23 -2.45
CA GLU A 50 13.55 13.06 -0.99
C GLU A 50 12.80 11.77 -0.62
N ALA A 51 11.93 11.28 -1.52
CA ALA A 51 11.16 10.07 -1.30
C ALA A 51 11.09 9.16 -2.54
N GLY A 52 11.15 7.84 -2.31
CA GLY A 52 10.67 6.90 -3.33
C GLY A 52 9.14 6.92 -3.36
N ILE A 53 8.51 7.00 -4.53
CA ILE A 53 7.04 6.95 -4.65
C ILE A 53 6.63 5.70 -5.43
N GLU A 54 5.73 4.89 -4.87
CA GLU A 54 5.19 3.68 -5.49
C GLU A 54 3.67 3.66 -5.36
N PHE A 55 2.99 3.28 -6.43
CA PHE A 55 1.57 2.98 -6.42
C PHE A 55 1.44 1.47 -6.60
N MET A 56 0.96 0.78 -5.57
CA MET A 56 0.74 -0.66 -5.61
C MET A 56 -0.75 -0.96 -5.75
N VAL A 57 -1.13 -1.84 -6.68
CA VAL A 57 -2.47 -2.41 -6.71
C VAL A 57 -2.41 -3.76 -6.02
N VAL A 58 -3.19 -3.93 -4.97
CA VAL A 58 -3.36 -5.22 -4.27
C VAL A 58 -4.80 -5.68 -4.38
N THR A 59 -4.99 -6.98 -4.60
CA THR A 59 -6.30 -7.61 -4.55
C THR A 59 -6.40 -8.43 -3.27
N ASP A 60 -7.41 -8.13 -2.46
CA ASP A 60 -7.78 -8.92 -1.30
C ASP A 60 -8.93 -9.85 -1.68
N ALA A 61 -8.71 -11.15 -1.57
CA ALA A 61 -9.67 -12.19 -1.90
C ALA A 61 -10.29 -12.87 -0.66
N SER A 62 -10.03 -12.33 0.55
CA SER A 62 -10.53 -12.90 1.81
C SER A 62 -12.05 -12.73 2.01
N GLY A 63 -12.68 -11.78 1.32
CA GLY A 63 -14.12 -11.52 1.38
C GLY A 63 -14.95 -12.28 0.33
N THR A 64 -16.27 -12.08 0.35
CA THR A 64 -17.22 -12.72 -0.61
C THR A 64 -16.90 -12.41 -2.07
N HIS A 65 -16.34 -11.24 -2.34
CA HIS A 65 -15.87 -10.83 -3.66
C HIS A 65 -14.46 -10.25 -3.55
N PRO A 66 -13.54 -10.56 -4.50
CA PRO A 66 -12.23 -9.94 -4.52
C PRO A 66 -12.33 -8.42 -4.65
N VAL A 67 -11.60 -7.68 -3.81
CA VAL A 67 -11.56 -6.22 -3.83
C VAL A 67 -10.15 -5.75 -4.15
N ALA A 68 -10.03 -4.88 -5.15
CA ALA A 68 -8.77 -4.25 -5.49
C ALA A 68 -8.61 -2.92 -4.73
N TYR A 69 -7.44 -2.73 -4.12
CA TYR A 69 -7.04 -1.50 -3.44
C TYR A 69 -5.82 -0.92 -4.14
N LEU A 70 -5.91 0.37 -4.51
CA LEU A 70 -4.75 1.14 -4.89
C LEU A 70 -4.12 1.71 -3.62
N VAL A 71 -2.87 1.38 -3.37
CA VAL A 71 -2.10 1.81 -2.20
C VAL A 71 -0.90 2.62 -2.66
N PRO A 72 -1.01 3.96 -2.68
CA PRO A 72 0.16 4.83 -2.81
C PRO A 72 1.04 4.59 -1.58
N LEU A 73 2.34 4.54 -1.78
CA LEU A 73 3.36 4.30 -0.77
C LEU A 73 4.52 5.26 -1.03
N THR A 74 4.94 5.97 0.00
CA THR A 74 6.18 6.75 -0.03
C THR A 74 7.23 6.10 0.85
N TYR A 75 8.48 6.13 0.39
CA TYR A 75 9.67 5.59 1.05
C TYR A 75 10.55 6.76 1.49
N ARG A 76 10.62 7.01 2.80
CA ARG A 76 11.39 8.13 3.36
C ARG A 76 12.39 7.65 4.40
N GLY A 77 13.50 8.38 4.54
CA GLY A 77 14.53 8.12 5.55
C GLY A 77 14.16 8.64 6.95
N ALA A 78 13.22 9.59 7.06
CA ALA A 78 12.77 10.17 8.31
C ALA A 78 11.24 10.32 8.34
N PRO A 79 10.60 10.23 9.54
CA PRO A 79 9.16 10.39 9.70
C PRO A 79 8.67 11.71 9.09
N LEU A 80 7.45 11.68 8.57
CA LEU A 80 6.78 12.89 8.11
C LEU A 80 5.80 13.34 9.19
N ASP A 81 6.06 14.51 9.78
CA ASP A 81 5.25 15.08 10.84
C ASP A 81 3.77 15.22 10.41
N GLY A 82 2.85 14.75 11.25
CA GLY A 82 1.41 14.80 10.99
C GLY A 82 0.87 13.67 10.10
N ALA A 83 1.74 12.79 9.59
CA ALA A 83 1.36 11.64 8.76
C ALA A 83 1.40 10.30 9.53
N GLU A 84 1.44 10.32 10.86
CA GLU A 84 1.56 9.12 11.71
C GLU A 84 0.40 8.16 11.48
N HIS A 85 -0.80 8.70 11.29
CA HIS A 85 -2.00 7.92 10.98
C HIS A 85 -1.86 7.13 9.67
N ALA A 86 -1.05 7.60 8.72
CA ALA A 86 -0.83 6.98 7.41
C ALA A 86 0.38 6.03 7.38
N LEU A 87 1.10 5.89 8.50
CA LEU A 87 2.23 4.98 8.62
C LEU A 87 1.76 3.53 8.49
N VAL A 88 2.25 2.86 7.45
CA VAL A 88 2.00 1.43 7.21
C VAL A 88 2.98 0.59 8.04
N GLY A 89 4.21 1.09 8.23
CA GLY A 89 5.21 0.47 9.09
C GLY A 89 6.60 1.05 8.89
N THR A 90 7.51 0.69 9.79
CA THR A 90 8.94 1.03 9.75
C THR A 90 9.77 -0.19 9.34
N ARG A 91 10.84 0.05 8.57
CA ARG A 91 11.92 -0.92 8.32
C ARG A 91 13.28 -0.25 8.48
N ASP A 92 14.32 -1.06 8.67
CA ASP A 92 15.72 -0.63 8.83
C ASP A 92 16.28 0.28 7.71
N ARG A 93 15.56 0.48 6.59
CA ARG A 93 15.90 1.45 5.52
C ARG A 93 14.70 2.10 4.83
N GLY A 94 13.62 2.39 5.55
CA GLY A 94 12.59 3.28 5.00
C GLY A 94 11.22 3.18 5.65
N LEU A 95 10.56 4.32 5.74
CA LEU A 95 9.19 4.50 6.19
C LEU A 95 8.23 4.26 5.05
N PHE A 96 7.05 3.71 5.34
CA PHE A 96 5.98 3.52 4.37
C PHE A 96 4.79 4.39 4.76
N ALA A 97 4.44 5.39 3.95
CA ALA A 97 3.23 6.18 4.16
C ALA A 97 2.30 6.11 2.95
N THR A 98 1.01 5.91 3.20
CA THR A 98 -0.01 5.99 2.15
C THR A 98 -0.58 7.40 2.00
N LEU A 99 -0.97 7.77 0.78
CA LEU A 99 -1.85 8.92 0.55
C LEU A 99 -3.18 8.37 0.01
N ARG A 100 -4.29 8.94 0.48
CA ARG A 100 -5.69 8.55 0.19
C ARG A 100 -5.91 7.99 -1.23
N THR A 101 -6.69 6.91 -1.34
CA THR A 101 -7.34 6.52 -2.59
C THR A 101 -8.86 6.51 -2.43
N HIS A 102 -9.49 7.28 -3.33
CA HIS A 102 -10.92 7.38 -3.55
C HIS A 102 -11.43 6.07 -4.15
N ARG A 103 -12.55 5.54 -3.64
CA ARG A 103 -13.30 4.45 -4.28
C ARG A 103 -13.95 5.03 -5.55
N PRO A 104 -13.70 4.51 -6.76
CA PRO A 104 -14.58 4.83 -7.88
C PRO A 104 -15.96 4.29 -7.52
N GLU A 105 -16.94 5.18 -7.34
CA GLU A 105 -18.32 4.75 -7.22
C GLU A 105 -18.67 3.95 -8.47
N SER A 106 -19.00 2.67 -8.26
CA SER A 106 -19.61 1.84 -9.28
C SER A 106 -20.97 2.47 -9.59
N SER A 107 -20.99 3.35 -10.60
CA SER A 107 -22.19 3.80 -11.29
C SER A 107 -22.97 2.57 -11.70
N ARG A 108 -24.03 2.26 -10.95
CA ARG A 108 -25.12 1.46 -11.47
C ARG A 108 -25.80 2.35 -12.50
N ALA A 109 -25.57 2.07 -13.76
CA ALA A 109 -26.47 2.48 -14.82
C ALA A 109 -27.86 1.93 -14.46
N SER A 110 -28.73 2.81 -14.01
CA SER A 110 -30.16 2.56 -13.86
C SER A 110 -30.86 3.16 -15.07
N GLY A 111 -31.65 2.32 -15.75
CA GLY A 111 -32.83 2.72 -16.52
C GLY A 111 -32.55 3.24 -17.92
#